data_AF-C9XV96-F1
#
_entry.id   AF-C9XV96-F1
#
_cell.length_a   1.000
_cell.length_b   1.000
_cell.length_c   1.000
_cell.angle_alpha   90.00
_cell.angle_beta   90.00
_cell.angle_gamma   90.00
#
_symmetry.space_group_name_H-M   'P 1'
#
loop_
_entity.id
_entity.type
_entity.pdbx_description
1 polymer ?
#
loop_
_entity_poly.entity_id
_entity_poly.type
_entity_poly.pdbx_seq_one_letter_code
_entity_poly.pdbx_strand_id
1 'polypeptide(L)'
;MITEKEAIRIARDNAVKLIENGWDDKFCQARVIVMDGGTCWEVSTNVGSPADLDWEGAFFSSPINYYVDANGGAFIGYRTHRDDKICYPKGKHKG
;
A
#
# COMPACT_ATOMS: atom_id res chain seq x y z
N MET A 1 -8.99 2.37 17.08
CA MET A 1 -7.91 2.52 16.09
C MET A 1 -7.23 1.18 15.94
N ILE A 2 -7.08 0.69 14.71
CA ILE A 2 -6.38 -0.57 14.41
C ILE A 2 -4.87 -0.41 14.66
N THR A 3 -4.22 -1.53 14.93
CA THR A 3 -2.77 -1.59 15.16
C THR A 3 -1.98 -1.47 13.86
N GLU A 4 -0.70 -1.13 13.97
CA GLU A 4 0.26 -1.11 12.86
C GLU A 4 0.27 -2.46 12.11
N LYS A 5 0.32 -3.56 12.86
CA LYS A 5 0.33 -4.93 12.32
C LYS A 5 -0.94 -5.25 11.52
N GLU A 6 -2.10 -4.78 11.99
CA GLU A 6 -3.35 -4.94 11.27
C GLU A 6 -3.38 -4.10 9.98
N ALA A 7 -2.89 -2.86 10.04
CA ALA A 7 -2.80 -1.99 8.87
C ALA A 7 -1.90 -2.59 7.78
N ILE A 8 -0.73 -3.11 8.16
CA ILE A 8 0.19 -3.81 7.26
C ILE A 8 -0.48 -5.03 6.62
N ARG A 9 -1.18 -5.86 7.41
CA ARG A 9 -1.92 -7.02 6.89
C ARG A 9 -2.97 -6.61 5.85
N ILE A 10 -3.78 -5.60 6.17
CA ILE A 10 -4.85 -5.11 5.27
C ILE A 10 -4.26 -4.55 3.98
N ALA A 11 -3.17 -3.78 4.08
CA ALA A 11 -2.46 -3.25 2.92
C ALA A 11 -1.94 -4.38 2.02
N ARG A 12 -1.26 -5.38 2.60
CA ARG A 12 -0.75 -6.57 1.89
C ARG A 12 -1.85 -7.30 1.11
N ASP A 13 -2.96 -7.60 1.79
CA ASP A 13 -4.07 -8.37 1.21
C ASP A 13 -4.73 -7.66 0.03
N ASN A 14 -4.62 -6.33 -0.05
CA ASN A 14 -5.10 -5.53 -1.18
C ASN A 14 -4.01 -5.33 -2.24
N ALA A 15 -2.75 -5.10 -1.83
CA ALA A 15 -1.61 -4.90 -2.71
C ALA A 15 -1.47 -6.02 -3.74
N VAL A 16 -1.47 -7.28 -3.27
CA VAL A 16 -1.32 -8.47 -4.12
C VAL A 16 -2.47 -8.72 -5.09
N LYS A 17 -3.62 -8.05 -4.89
CA LYS A 17 -4.78 -8.10 -5.79
C LYS A 17 -4.80 -6.99 -6.83
N LEU A 18 -4.13 -5.87 -6.53
CA LEU A 18 -4.17 -4.65 -7.33
C LEU A 18 -2.98 -4.53 -8.27
N ILE A 19 -1.80 -4.95 -7.81
CA ILE A 19 -0.53 -4.78 -8.52
C ILE A 19 0.22 -6.11 -8.45
N GLU A 20 0.59 -6.64 -9.62
CA GLU A 20 1.48 -7.79 -9.70
C GLU A 20 2.82 -7.44 -9.03
N ASN A 21 3.27 -8.27 -8.09
CA ASN A 21 4.42 -7.97 -7.22
C ASN A 21 4.30 -6.65 -6.45
N GLY A 22 3.09 -6.17 -6.16
CA GLY A 22 2.87 -4.91 -5.43
C GLY A 22 3.29 -4.90 -3.96
N TRP A 23 3.88 -5.98 -3.47
CA TRP A 23 4.24 -6.13 -2.06
C TRP A 23 5.62 -6.78 -1.90
N ASP A 24 6.43 -6.18 -1.02
CA ASP A 24 7.69 -6.76 -0.56
C ASP A 24 7.56 -7.22 0.90
N ASP A 25 7.60 -8.53 1.11
CA ASP A 25 7.51 -9.14 2.45
C ASP A 25 8.74 -8.84 3.34
N LYS A 26 9.85 -8.35 2.77
CA LYS A 26 11.07 -7.98 3.52
C LYS A 26 11.09 -6.51 3.93
N PHE A 27 10.38 -5.65 3.19
CA PHE A 27 10.42 -4.21 3.40
C PHE A 27 9.01 -3.62 3.41
N CYS A 28 8.48 -3.41 4.62
CA CYS A 28 7.29 -2.59 4.84
C CYS A 28 7.46 -1.72 6.09
N GLN A 29 6.88 -0.52 6.04
CA GLN A 29 6.81 0.41 7.17
C GLN A 29 5.42 1.03 7.19
N ALA A 30 4.86 1.20 8.38
CA ALA A 30 3.58 1.84 8.55
C ALA A 30 3.68 3.04 9.49
N ARG A 31 3.06 4.15 9.11
CA ARG A 31 2.97 5.35 9.95
C ARG A 31 1.56 5.91 9.94
N VAL A 32 1.17 6.52 11.04
CA VAL A 32 -0.10 7.24 11.13
C VAL A 32 0.07 8.62 10.48
N ILE A 33 -0.86 8.98 9.59
CA ILE A 33 -0.95 10.29 8.98
C ILE A 33 -2.36 10.86 9.13
N VAL A 34 -2.48 12.18 8.98
CA VAL A 34 -3.77 12.86 8.92
C VAL A 34 -4.00 13.28 7.47
N MET A 35 -5.16 12.91 6.93
CA MET A 35 -5.62 13.28 5.60
C MET A 35 -6.96 14.02 5.70
N ASP A 36 -7.34 14.72 4.63
CA ASP A 36 -8.68 15.30 4.51
C ASP A 36 -9.72 14.17 4.55
N GLY A 37 -10.40 14.06 5.69
CA GLY A 37 -11.37 12.99 5.97
C GLY A 37 -11.03 12.10 7.18
N GLY A 38 -9.85 12.26 7.80
CA GLY A 38 -9.54 11.62 9.08
C GLY A 38 -8.12 11.09 9.21
N THR A 39 -7.92 10.27 10.24
CA THR A 39 -6.63 9.62 10.54
C THR A 39 -6.54 8.30 9.80
N CYS A 40 -5.44 8.07 9.08
CA CYS A 40 -5.18 6.80 8.39
C CYS A 40 -3.76 6.30 8.63
N TRP A 41 -3.54 5.03 8.35
CA TRP A 41 -2.24 4.42 8.23
C TRP A 41 -1.76 4.54 6.78
N GLU A 42 -0.58 5.13 6.59
CA GLU A 42 0.21 5.02 5.36
C GLU A 42 1.19 3.87 5.53
N VAL A 43 1.04 2.85 4.70
CA VAL A 43 1.89 1.65 4.67
C VAL A 43 2.73 1.70 3.39
N SER A 44 4.02 1.98 3.55
CA SER A 44 4.99 2.03 2.45
C SER A 44 5.67 0.68 2.29
N THR A 45 5.74 0.18 1.08
CA THR A 45 6.52 -1.02 0.69
C THR A 45 7.15 -0.80 -0.68
N ASN A 46 8.05 -1.69 -1.08
CA ASN A 46 8.60 -1.73 -2.42
C ASN A 46 7.81 -2.70 -3.30
N VAL A 47 8.01 -2.61 -4.62
CA VAL A 47 7.63 -3.69 -5.53
C VAL A 47 8.46 -4.92 -5.15
N GLY A 48 7.81 -6.05 -4.93
CA GLY A 48 8.48 -7.32 -4.69
C GLY A 48 9.46 -7.63 -5.83
N SER A 49 10.66 -8.07 -5.47
CA SER A 49 11.66 -8.47 -6.48
C SER A 49 11.10 -9.63 -7.32
N PRO A 50 11.13 -9.55 -8.66
CA PRO A 50 10.92 -10.72 -9.50
C PRO A 50 11.93 -11.81 -9.11
N ALA A 51 11.50 -13.07 -9.10
CA ALA A 51 12.33 -14.19 -8.64
C ALA A 51 13.66 -14.33 -9.43
N ASP A 52 13.75 -13.70 -10.61
CA ASP A 52 14.81 -13.90 -11.60
C ASP A 52 15.74 -12.69 -11.81
N LEU A 53 15.62 -11.61 -11.02
CA LEU A 53 16.45 -10.41 -11.21
C LEU A 53 17.56 -10.28 -10.17
N ASP A 54 18.80 -10.22 -10.67
CA ASP A 54 19.98 -9.83 -9.92
C ASP A 54 19.80 -8.45 -9.27
N TRP A 55 20.46 -8.28 -8.13
CA TRP A 55 20.51 -7.12 -7.22
C TRP A 55 20.51 -5.72 -7.85
N GLU A 56 20.94 -5.58 -9.10
CA GLU A 56 20.92 -4.32 -9.86
C GLU A 56 19.49 -3.85 -10.21
N GLY A 57 18.52 -4.76 -10.34
CA GLY A 57 17.10 -4.43 -10.58
C GLY A 57 16.32 -4.01 -9.32
N ALA A 58 16.84 -4.31 -8.13
CA ALA A 58 16.20 -4.00 -6.85
C ALA A 58 16.39 -2.55 -6.40
N PHE A 59 17.39 -1.84 -6.95
CA PHE A 59 17.86 -0.54 -6.47
C PHE A 59 17.01 0.67 -6.88
N PHE A 60 16.06 0.51 -7.81
CA PHE A 60 15.13 1.56 -8.25
C PHE A 60 13.66 1.23 -7.96
N SER A 61 13.40 0.38 -6.96
CA SER A 61 12.03 0.10 -6.54
C SER A 61 11.44 1.38 -5.93
N SER A 62 10.56 2.03 -6.69
CA SER A 62 9.85 3.19 -6.20
C SER A 62 8.79 2.72 -5.20
N PRO A 63 8.73 3.31 -4.00
CA PRO A 63 7.83 2.84 -2.97
C PRO A 63 6.37 3.00 -3.40
N ILE A 64 5.57 2.00 -3.08
CA ILE A 64 4.12 2.04 -3.16
C ILE A 64 3.59 2.32 -1.76
N ASN A 65 2.77 3.36 -1.65
CA ASN A 65 2.09 3.71 -0.41
C ASN A 65 0.66 3.21 -0.45
N TYR A 66 0.26 2.45 0.55
CA TYR A 66 -1.09 1.96 0.75
C TYR A 66 -1.74 2.69 1.93
N TYR A 67 -3.01 3.05 1.79
CA TYR A 67 -3.73 3.85 2.78
C TYR A 67 -4.87 3.02 3.39
N VAL A 68 -4.90 2.94 4.72
CA VAL A 68 -5.89 2.18 5.48
C VAL A 68 -6.48 3.08 6.57
N ASP A 69 -7.80 3.18 6.66
CA ASP A 69 -8.47 3.95 7.72
C ASP A 69 -8.02 3.44 9.10
N ALA A 70 -7.57 4.37 9.95
CA ALA A 70 -7.03 4.01 11.25
C ALA A 70 -8.12 3.54 12.20
N ASN A 71 -9.38 3.95 12.03
CA ASN A 71 -10.44 3.64 12.98
C ASN A 71 -11.10 2.28 12.74
N GLY A 72 -11.46 1.98 11.48
CA GLY A 72 -12.20 0.79 11.08
C GLY A 72 -11.42 -0.17 10.19
N GLY A 73 -10.20 0.17 9.77
CA GLY A 73 -9.37 -0.69 8.91
C GLY A 73 -9.88 -0.84 7.48
N ALA A 74 -10.72 0.08 7.02
CA ALA A 74 -11.14 0.12 5.63
C ALA A 74 -9.94 0.47 4.73
N PHE A 75 -9.71 -0.30 3.66
CA PHE A 75 -8.70 0.04 2.67
C PHE A 75 -9.17 1.24 1.84
N ILE A 76 -8.40 2.32 1.87
CA ILE A 76 -8.73 3.59 1.20
C ILE A 76 -8.23 3.56 -0.24
N GLY A 77 -6.97 3.14 -0.44
CA GLY A 77 -6.37 3.14 -1.77
C GLY A 77 -4.86 3.01 -1.72
N TYR A 78 -4.21 3.30 -2.83
CA TYR A 78 -2.75 3.29 -2.94
C TYR A 78 -2.25 4.47 -3.78
N ARG A 79 -0.96 4.78 -3.67
CA ARG A 79 -0.29 5.80 -4.48
C ARG A 79 1.13 5.34 -4.79
N THR A 80 1.49 5.35 -6.06
CA THR A 80 2.88 5.18 -6.50
C THR A 80 3.54 6.55 -6.69
N HIS A 81 4.86 6.59 -6.86
CA HIS A 81 5.58 7.82 -7.21
C HIS A 81 5.08 8.52 -8.49
N ARG A 82 4.32 7.83 -9.35
CA ARG A 82 3.78 8.36 -10.61
C ARG A 82 2.39 8.97 -10.45
N ASP A 83 1.76 8.78 -9.30
CA ASP A 83 0.37 9.17 -9.07
C ASP A 83 0.31 10.49 -8.29
N ASP A 84 -0.35 11.49 -8.86
CA ASP A 84 -0.60 12.78 -8.18
C ASP A 84 -1.67 12.66 -7.09
N LYS A 85 -2.47 11.58 -7.11
CA LYS A 85 -3.62 11.35 -6.21
C LYS A 85 -3.68 9.89 -5.78
N ILE A 86 -4.42 9.60 -4.71
CA ILE A 86 -4.70 8.22 -4.30
C ILE A 86 -5.52 7.52 -5.39
N CYS A 87 -5.02 6.40 -5.86
CA CYS A 87 -5.72 5.45 -6.70
C CYS A 87 -6.61 4.57 -5.83
N TYR A 88 -7.91 4.54 -6.15
CA TYR A 88 -8.88 3.72 -5.44
C TYR A 88 -8.98 2.35 -6.11
N PRO A 89 -9.11 1.25 -5.35
CA PRO A 89 -9.36 -0.06 -5.92
C PRO A 89 -10.64 0.00 -6.76
N LYS A 90 -10.57 -0.43 -8.03
CA LYS A 90 -11.74 -0.46 -8.92
C LYS A 90 -12.72 -1.54 -8.45
N GLY A 91 -13.63 -1.17 -7.55
CA GLY A 91 -14.69 -2.02 -7.01
C GLY A 91 -16.06 -1.36 -7.12
N LYS A 92 -16.75 -1.62 -8.24
CA LYS A 92 -18.18 -1.41 -8.53
C LYS A 92 -18.90 -0.36 -7.66
N HIS A 93 -18.96 0.88 -8.12
CA HIS A 93 -20.16 1.69 -7.91
C HIS A 93 -21.32 0.98 -8.62
N LYS A 94 -22.03 0.09 -7.92
CA LYS A 94 -23.44 -0.13 -8.24
C LYS A 94 -24.19 1.03 -7.61
N GLY A 95 -24.57 2.00 -8.45
CA GLY A 95 -25.72 2.84 -8.17
C GLY A 95 -27.01 2.03 -8.18
#